data_AF-A0A0L6JHA7-F1
#
_entry.id   AF-A0A0L6JHA7-F1
#
_cell.length_a   1.000
_cell.length_b   1.000
_cell.length_c   1.000
_cell.angle_alpha   90.00
_cell.angle_beta   90.00
_cell.angle_gamma   90.00
#
_symmetry.space_group_name_H-M   'P 1'
#
loop_
_entity.id
_entity.type
_entity.pdbx_description
1 polymer ?
#
loop_
_entity_poly.entity_id
_entity_poly.type
_entity_poly.pdbx_seq_one_letter_code
_entity_poly.pdbx_strand_id
1 'polypeptide(L)'
;MKKMFIIGSTVILLIGSVIGFRLYKYYNYSGELIGIRGTYTYHRDNCAFVKKASADKLIFIDSLKEAAEHEYRSCKSCNPPANDKYVAEIEKQKQLVEKERLSKVRQDLLDGKSLKAADVIELYEKGFITKEEYDKYESKFSVTTSRYSLPE
;
A
#
# COMPACT_ATOMS: atom_id res chain seq x y z
N MET A 1 -46.75 -5.40 -35.50
CA MET A 1 -46.49 -5.16 -34.06
C MET A 1 -45.79 -6.33 -33.36
N LYS A 2 -46.33 -7.57 -33.37
CA LYS A 2 -45.70 -8.74 -32.69
C LYS A 2 -44.24 -9.02 -33.13
N LYS A 3 -43.92 -8.92 -34.42
CA LYS A 3 -42.55 -9.15 -34.94
C LYS A 3 -41.52 -8.14 -34.41
N MET A 4 -41.90 -6.86 -34.25
CA MET A 4 -41.00 -5.83 -33.70
C MET A 4 -40.73 -6.04 -32.21
N PHE A 5 -41.71 -6.57 -31.46
CA PHE A 5 -41.55 -6.88 -30.04
C PHE A 5 -40.58 -8.05 -29.81
N ILE A 6 -40.66 -9.08 -30.66
CA ILE A 6 -39.75 -10.25 -30.60
C ILE A 6 -38.31 -9.85 -30.94
N ILE A 7 -38.10 -8.96 -31.91
CA ILE A 7 -36.76 -8.46 -32.27
C ILE A 7 -36.20 -7.57 -31.15
N GLY A 8 -37.03 -6.70 -30.56
CA GLY A 8 -36.61 -5.84 -29.44
C GLY A 8 -36.16 -6.65 -28.23
N SER A 9 -36.91 -7.70 -27.85
CA SER A 9 -36.57 -8.52 -26.69
C SER A 9 -35.29 -9.34 -26.88
N THR A 10 -35.05 -9.85 -28.10
CA THR A 10 -33.82 -10.61 -28.41
C THR A 10 -32.57 -9.73 -28.37
N VAL A 11 -32.63 -8.49 -28.86
CA VAL A 11 -31.50 -7.55 -28.78
C VAL A 11 -31.15 -7.21 -27.33
N ILE A 12 -32.16 -6.96 -26.48
CA ILE A 12 -31.94 -6.67 -25.05
C ILE A 12 -31.28 -7.87 -24.34
N LEU A 13 -31.75 -9.09 -24.61
CA LEU A 13 -31.16 -10.30 -24.04
C LEU A 13 -29.71 -10.50 -24.48
N LEU A 14 -29.39 -10.24 -25.76
CA LEU A 14 -28.02 -10.32 -26.26
C LEU A 14 -27.09 -9.31 -25.61
N ILE A 15 -27.53 -8.05 -25.49
CA ILE A 15 -26.75 -7.00 -24.80
C ILE A 15 -26.53 -7.40 -23.33
N GLY A 16 -27.59 -7.82 -22.63
CA GLY A 16 -27.51 -8.29 -21.24
C GLY A 16 -26.55 -9.46 -21.08
N SER A 17 -26.58 -10.44 -21.99
CA SER A 17 -25.67 -11.59 -21.97
C SER A 17 -24.21 -11.19 -22.19
N VAL A 18 -23.93 -10.25 -23.11
CA VAL A 18 -22.56 -9.76 -23.37
C VAL A 18 -22.02 -9.00 -22.16
N ILE A 19 -22.83 -8.13 -21.56
CA ILE A 19 -22.47 -7.39 -20.34
C ILE A 19 -22.25 -8.37 -19.18
N GLY A 20 -23.17 -9.31 -18.98
CA GLY A 20 -23.07 -10.34 -17.94
C GLY A 20 -21.81 -11.18 -18.07
N PHE A 21 -21.47 -11.62 -19.29
CA PHE A 21 -20.24 -12.37 -19.54
C PHE A 21 -18.97 -11.53 -19.28
N ARG A 22 -18.98 -10.25 -19.65
CA ARG A 22 -17.87 -9.32 -19.37
C ARG A 22 -17.68 -9.13 -17.86
N LEU A 23 -18.76 -8.91 -17.13
CA LEU A 23 -18.74 -8.80 -15.67
C LEU A 23 -18.27 -10.11 -15.02
N TYR A 24 -18.77 -11.25 -15.49
CA TYR A 24 -18.35 -12.55 -15.00
C TYR A 24 -16.84 -12.76 -15.14
N LYS A 25 -16.26 -12.50 -16.31
CA LYS A 25 -14.79 -12.58 -16.53
C LYS A 25 -13.99 -11.57 -15.71
N TYR A 26 -14.62 -10.43 -15.38
CA TYR A 26 -13.99 -9.41 -14.54
C TYR A 26 -13.87 -9.89 -13.10
N TYR A 27 -14.96 -10.41 -12.52
CA TYR A 27 -15.02 -10.84 -11.12
C TYR A 27 -14.49 -12.26 -10.85
N ASN A 28 -14.51 -13.15 -11.85
CA ASN A 28 -14.12 -14.56 -11.68
C ASN A 28 -12.84 -14.92 -12.45
N TYR A 29 -11.82 -14.07 -12.36
CA TYR A 29 -10.52 -14.46 -12.90
C TYR A 29 -9.89 -15.52 -11.98
N SER A 30 -9.64 -16.72 -12.52
CA SER A 30 -9.02 -17.84 -11.84
C SER A 30 -7.64 -18.19 -12.39
N GLY A 31 -7.06 -17.34 -13.24
CA GLY A 31 -5.73 -17.55 -13.80
C GLY A 31 -4.62 -17.05 -12.88
N GLU A 32 -3.38 -17.34 -13.24
CA GLU A 32 -2.19 -16.88 -12.50
C GLU A 32 -2.07 -15.35 -12.59
N LEU A 33 -1.61 -14.73 -11.49
CA LEU A 33 -1.22 -13.34 -11.45
C LEU A 33 0.29 -13.25 -11.63
N ILE A 34 0.73 -12.38 -12.53
CA ILE A 34 2.14 -12.27 -12.91
C ILE A 34 2.60 -10.84 -12.69
N GLY A 35 3.49 -10.64 -11.72
CA GLY A 35 4.24 -9.41 -11.49
C GLY A 35 5.39 -9.25 -12.49
N ILE A 36 5.68 -8.01 -12.87
CA ILE A 36 6.89 -7.66 -13.63
C ILE A 36 7.83 -6.84 -12.74
N ARG A 37 9.02 -7.37 -12.48
CA ARG A 37 10.10 -6.68 -11.75
C ARG A 37 10.47 -5.37 -12.42
N GLY A 38 10.67 -4.34 -11.61
CA GLY A 38 11.05 -2.99 -12.05
C GLY A 38 9.88 -2.09 -12.43
N THR A 39 8.70 -2.64 -12.75
CA THR A 39 7.48 -1.83 -12.97
C THR A 39 6.52 -1.85 -11.78
N TYR A 40 6.74 -2.77 -10.83
CA TYR A 40 5.86 -3.02 -9.68
C TYR A 40 4.39 -3.13 -10.10
N THR A 41 4.15 -3.80 -11.24
CA THR A 41 2.82 -3.96 -11.82
C THR A 41 2.54 -5.44 -12.01
N TYR A 42 1.37 -5.89 -11.57
CA TYR A 42 0.91 -7.26 -11.78
C TYR A 42 -0.18 -7.34 -12.84
N HIS A 43 -0.21 -8.48 -13.51
CA HIS A 43 -0.92 -8.71 -14.76
C HIS A 43 -1.68 -10.04 -14.72
N ARG A 44 -2.64 -10.19 -15.64
CA ARG A 44 -3.18 -11.50 -16.01
C ARG A 44 -2.18 -12.21 -16.93
N ASP A 45 -2.20 -13.54 -16.92
CA ASP A 45 -1.41 -14.43 -17.78
C ASP A 45 -1.45 -14.07 -19.28
N ASN A 46 -2.61 -13.64 -19.77
CA ASN A 46 -2.85 -13.32 -21.16
C ASN A 46 -2.47 -11.88 -21.56
N CYS A 47 -1.92 -11.09 -20.64
CA CYS A 47 -1.59 -9.69 -20.89
C CYS A 47 -0.46 -9.54 -21.91
N ALA A 48 -0.60 -8.58 -22.83
CA ALA A 48 0.42 -8.30 -23.84
C ALA A 48 1.78 -7.89 -23.23
N PHE A 49 1.78 -7.26 -22.06
CA PHE A 49 3.00 -6.89 -21.33
C PHE A 49 3.75 -8.12 -20.81
N VAL A 50 3.03 -9.11 -20.29
CA VAL A 50 3.61 -10.39 -19.85
C VAL A 50 4.26 -11.11 -21.04
N LYS A 51 3.56 -11.19 -22.18
CA LYS A 51 4.07 -11.84 -23.40
C LYS A 51 5.34 -11.19 -23.97
N LYS A 52 5.59 -9.92 -23.66
CA LYS A 52 6.76 -9.16 -24.12
C LYS A 52 7.86 -9.04 -23.07
N ALA A 53 7.56 -9.35 -21.81
CA ALA A 53 8.51 -9.27 -20.73
C ALA A 53 9.50 -10.43 -20.81
N SER A 54 10.74 -10.17 -20.40
CA SER A 54 11.77 -11.19 -20.30
C SER A 54 11.49 -12.09 -19.09
N ALA A 55 11.78 -13.39 -19.22
CA ALA A 55 11.43 -14.40 -18.22
C ALA A 55 12.06 -14.15 -16.83
N ASP A 56 13.25 -13.55 -16.80
CA ASP A 56 13.97 -13.14 -15.59
C ASP A 56 13.25 -12.04 -14.76
N LYS A 57 12.34 -11.30 -15.39
CA LYS A 57 11.57 -10.23 -14.77
C LYS A 57 10.20 -10.68 -14.29
N LEU A 58 9.75 -11.87 -14.68
CA LEU A 58 8.44 -12.37 -14.29
C LEU A 58 8.48 -12.90 -12.85
N ILE A 59 7.47 -12.53 -12.06
CA ILE A 59 7.22 -13.07 -10.73
C ILE A 59 5.80 -13.62 -10.74
N PHE A 60 5.63 -14.85 -10.28
CA PHE A 60 4.30 -15.42 -10.06
C PHE A 60 3.83 -14.99 -8.68
N ILE A 61 2.61 -14.47 -8.62
CA ILE A 61 1.98 -13.95 -7.42
C ILE A 61 0.86 -14.90 -7.04
N ASP A 62 0.95 -15.49 -5.85
CA ASP A 62 0.01 -16.47 -5.33
C ASP A 62 -1.29 -15.81 -4.87
N SER A 63 -1.23 -14.56 -4.41
CA SER A 63 -2.41 -13.86 -3.91
C SER A 63 -2.39 -12.34 -4.11
N LEU A 64 -3.57 -11.73 -4.11
CA LEU A 64 -3.71 -10.26 -4.10
C LEU A 64 -3.09 -9.62 -2.84
N LYS A 65 -3.07 -10.36 -1.73
CA LYS A 65 -2.42 -9.92 -0.50
C LYS A 65 -0.92 -9.84 -0.68
N GLU A 66 -0.30 -10.87 -1.25
CA GLU A 66 1.13 -10.88 -1.59
C GLU A 66 1.47 -9.73 -2.56
N ALA A 67 0.65 -9.50 -3.58
CA ALA A 67 0.83 -8.34 -4.46
C ALA A 67 0.87 -7.03 -3.67
N ALA A 68 -0.02 -6.85 -2.69
CA ALA A 68 -0.06 -5.66 -1.85
C ALA A 68 1.14 -5.56 -0.90
N GLU A 69 1.56 -6.67 -0.29
CA GLU A 69 2.74 -6.74 0.60
C GLU A 69 4.03 -6.35 -0.13
N HIS A 70 4.12 -6.68 -1.42
CA HIS A 70 5.25 -6.33 -2.28
C HIS A 70 5.04 -5.04 -3.10
N GLU A 71 4.02 -4.24 -2.77
CA GLU A 71 3.75 -2.93 -3.39
C GLU A 71 3.49 -3.00 -4.91
N TYR A 72 3.01 -4.15 -5.40
CA TYR A 72 2.57 -4.32 -6.78
C TYR A 72 1.19 -3.69 -6.98
N ARG A 73 1.05 -2.95 -8.08
CA ARG A 73 -0.22 -2.34 -8.52
C ARG A 73 -0.86 -3.10 -9.67
N SER A 74 -2.18 -3.03 -9.77
CA SER A 74 -2.91 -3.69 -10.86
C SER A 74 -2.60 -3.07 -12.22
N CYS A 75 -2.41 -3.91 -13.23
CA CYS A 75 -2.24 -3.43 -14.60
C CYS A 75 -3.55 -2.82 -15.12
N LYS A 76 -3.51 -1.53 -15.49
CA LYS A 76 -4.66 -0.83 -16.08
C LYS A 76 -5.14 -1.42 -17.41
N SER A 77 -4.27 -2.09 -18.16
CA SER A 77 -4.60 -2.59 -19.50
C SER A 77 -5.30 -3.96 -19.49
N CYS A 78 -4.81 -4.92 -18.69
CA CYS A 78 -5.48 -6.23 -18.56
C CYS A 78 -6.43 -6.31 -17.38
N ASN A 79 -6.50 -5.25 -16.57
CA ASN A 79 -7.41 -5.06 -15.45
C ASN A 79 -7.56 -6.35 -14.59
N PRO A 80 -6.46 -6.86 -14.01
CA PRO A 80 -6.54 -7.98 -13.07
C PRO A 80 -7.35 -7.54 -11.84
N PRO A 81 -7.85 -8.50 -11.02
CA PRO A 81 -8.52 -8.16 -9.77
C PRO A 81 -7.68 -7.19 -8.94
N ALA A 82 -8.27 -6.11 -8.43
CA ALA A 82 -7.55 -5.06 -7.70
C ALA A 82 -7.18 -5.50 -6.27
N ASN A 83 -6.04 -5.02 -5.77
CA ASN A 83 -5.54 -5.31 -4.42
C ASN A 83 -5.69 -4.12 -3.44
N ASP A 84 -6.38 -3.04 -3.84
CA ASP A 84 -6.52 -1.80 -3.05
C ASP A 84 -6.99 -2.03 -1.61
N LYS A 85 -7.89 -2.99 -1.40
CA LYS A 85 -8.37 -3.38 -0.07
C LYS A 85 -7.23 -3.87 0.83
N TYR A 86 -6.35 -4.72 0.28
CA TYR A 86 -5.21 -5.26 1.02
C TYR A 86 -4.14 -4.20 1.26
N VAL A 87 -3.91 -3.31 0.30
CA VAL A 87 -3.01 -2.16 0.46
C VAL A 87 -3.47 -1.30 1.64
N ALA A 88 -4.75 -0.92 1.67
CA ALA A 88 -5.32 -0.12 2.75
C ALA A 88 -5.24 -0.83 4.12
N GLU A 89 -5.46 -2.15 4.15
CA GLU A 89 -5.34 -2.95 5.37
C GLU A 89 -3.90 -2.99 5.90
N ILE A 90 -2.93 -3.23 5.02
CA ILE A 90 -1.49 -3.25 5.36
C ILE A 90 -1.03 -1.87 5.84
N GLU A 91 -1.44 -0.79 5.17
CA GLU A 91 -1.11 0.58 5.58
C GLU A 91 -1.68 0.90 6.96
N LYS A 92 -2.95 0.53 7.21
CA LYS A 92 -3.57 0.68 8.53
C LYS A 92 -2.82 -0.10 9.60
N GLN A 93 -2.38 -1.32 9.31
CA GLN A 93 -1.57 -2.11 10.24
C GLN A 93 -0.21 -1.45 10.52
N LYS A 94 0.48 -0.94 9.49
CA LYS A 94 1.74 -0.19 9.64
C LYS A 94 1.55 1.03 10.54
N GLN A 95 0.46 1.79 10.33
CA GLN A 95 0.14 2.96 11.16
C GLN A 95 -0.16 2.61 12.62
N LEU A 96 -0.85 1.49 12.87
CA LEU A 96 -1.14 1.02 14.23
C LEU A 96 0.13 0.60 14.98
N VAL A 97 0.99 -0.20 14.33
CA VAL A 97 2.28 -0.62 14.89
C VAL A 97 3.16 0.59 15.20
N GLU A 98 3.21 1.54 14.28
CA GLU A 98 3.99 2.76 14.45
C GLU A 98 3.45 3.63 15.59
N LYS A 99 2.13 3.77 15.70
CA LYS A 99 1.48 4.46 16.82
C LYS A 99 1.78 3.79 18.16
N GLU A 100 1.77 2.46 18.21
CA GLU A 100 2.12 1.71 19.42
C GLU A 100 3.59 1.91 19.80
N ARG A 101 4.51 1.86 18.82
CA ARG A 101 5.93 2.15 19.02
C ARG A 101 6.13 3.54 19.61
N LEU A 102 5.58 4.57 18.98
CA LEU A 102 5.69 5.96 19.45
C LEU A 102 5.05 6.15 20.83
N SER A 103 3.93 5.47 21.13
CA SER A 103 3.33 5.51 22.46
C SER A 103 4.26 4.92 23.53
N LYS A 104 5.01 3.85 23.23
CA LYS A 104 6.01 3.28 24.14
C LYS A 104 7.18 4.22 24.35
N VAL A 105 7.70 4.81 23.27
CA VAL A 105 8.78 5.82 23.34
C VAL A 105 8.35 7.03 24.16
N ARG A 106 7.10 7.50 24.00
CA ARG A 106 6.54 8.56 24.85
C ARG A 106 6.49 8.15 26.32
N GLN A 107 6.08 6.92 26.63
CA GLN A 107 6.05 6.46 28.03
C GLN A 107 7.46 6.42 28.61
N ASP A 108 8.44 5.92 27.85
CA ASP A 108 9.85 5.93 28.26
C ASP A 108 10.37 7.35 28.53
N LEU A 109 9.94 8.33 27.71
CA LEU A 109 10.22 9.74 27.93
C LEU A 109 9.62 10.25 29.25
N LEU A 110 8.37 9.91 29.55
CA LEU A 110 7.70 10.34 30.77
C LEU A 110 8.29 9.68 32.03
N ASP A 111 8.74 8.43 31.90
CA ASP A 111 9.44 7.69 32.95
C ASP A 111 10.87 8.21 33.20
N GLY A 112 11.32 9.21 32.43
CA GLY A 112 12.63 9.83 32.56
C GLY A 112 13.77 8.98 32.01
N LYS A 113 13.49 8.00 31.16
CA LYS A 113 14.52 7.19 30.51
C LYS A 113 15.32 8.03 29.51
N SER A 114 16.57 7.64 29.31
CA SER A 114 17.42 8.23 28.27
C SER A 114 16.91 7.79 26.89
N LEU A 115 16.61 8.76 26.03
CA LEU A 115 16.17 8.55 24.66
C LEU A 115 17.14 9.22 23.70
N LYS A 116 17.18 8.72 22.45
CA LYS A 116 17.95 9.38 21.39
C LYS A 116 17.22 10.66 20.97
N ALA A 117 17.99 11.70 20.61
CA ALA A 117 17.41 12.96 20.13
C ALA A 117 16.46 12.75 18.94
N ALA A 118 16.79 11.82 18.03
CA ALA A 118 15.94 11.47 16.88
C ALA A 118 14.56 10.97 17.31
N ASP A 119 14.46 10.16 18.36
CA ASP A 119 13.19 9.62 18.86
C ASP A 119 12.32 10.75 19.46
N VAL A 120 12.94 11.72 20.14
CA VAL A 120 12.24 12.88 20.73
C VAL A 120 11.74 13.84 19.65
N ILE A 121 12.55 14.09 18.62
CA ILE A 121 12.15 14.88 17.43
C ILE A 121 10.97 14.20 16.74
N GLU A 122 11.05 12.89 16.52
CA GLU A 122 9.98 12.13 15.87
C GLU A 122 8.67 12.18 16.67
N LEU A 123 8.72 12.05 18.00
CA LEU A 123 7.55 12.24 18.85
C LEU A 123 6.92 13.63 18.66
N TYR A 124 7.72 14.68 18.58
CA TYR A 124 7.23 16.05 18.39
C TYR A 124 6.62 16.25 17.00
N GLU A 125 7.31 15.86 15.94
CA GLU A 125 6.83 15.97 14.55
C GLU A 125 5.52 15.20 14.32
N LYS A 126 5.36 14.05 14.99
CA LYS A 126 4.16 13.22 14.92
C LYS A 126 3.06 13.67 15.90
N GLY A 127 3.30 14.73 16.68
CA GLY A 127 2.32 15.30 17.61
C GLY A 127 2.05 14.45 18.87
N PHE A 128 2.97 13.54 19.22
CA PHE A 128 2.88 12.74 20.44
C PHE A 128 3.31 13.51 21.69
N ILE A 129 4.07 14.59 21.54
CA ILE A 129 4.47 15.48 22.65
C ILE A 129 4.26 16.93 22.25
N THR A 130 4.04 17.81 23.24
CA THR A 130 3.86 19.24 23.02
C THR A 130 5.20 19.95 22.80
N LYS A 131 5.15 21.21 22.35
CA LYS A 131 6.35 22.02 22.21
C LYS A 131 7.04 22.26 23.56
N GLU A 132 6.26 22.47 24.63
CA GLU A 132 6.79 22.67 25.97
C GLU A 132 7.49 21.40 26.49
N GLU A 133 6.94 20.22 26.21
CA GLU A 133 7.58 18.93 26.50
C GLU A 133 8.88 18.79 25.71
N TYR A 134 8.88 19.13 24.42
CA TYR A 134 10.06 19.09 23.55
C TYR A 134 11.18 20.04 24.03
N ASP A 135 10.88 21.32 24.28
CA ASP A 135 11.85 22.34 24.72
C ASP A 135 12.53 21.96 26.05
N LYS A 136 11.77 21.33 26.96
CA LYS A 136 12.29 20.79 28.24
C LYS A 136 13.33 19.67 28.03
N TYR A 137 13.23 18.92 26.95
CA TYR A 137 14.19 17.89 26.60
C TYR A 137 15.35 18.42 25.76
N GLU A 138 15.08 19.32 24.81
CA GLU A 138 16.11 19.97 23.99
C GLU A 138 17.14 20.71 24.84
N SER A 139 16.69 21.40 25.89
CA SER A 139 17.56 22.04 26.87
C SER A 139 18.48 21.07 27.65
N LYS A 140 18.13 19.77 27.72
CA LYS A 140 19.03 18.74 28.27
C LYS A 140 20.03 18.21 27.24
N PHE A 141 19.66 18.17 25.97
CA PHE A 141 20.55 17.73 24.88
C PHE A 141 21.59 18.78 24.51
N SER A 142 21.22 20.07 24.46
CA SER A 142 22.10 21.19 24.12
C SER A 142 23.24 21.43 25.12
N VAL A 143 23.10 20.94 26.37
CA VAL A 143 24.17 20.98 27.38
C VAL A 143 25.29 19.97 27.07
N THR A 144 25.03 18.94 26.26
CA THR A 144 25.99 17.86 25.99
C THR A 144 26.89 18.16 24.78
N THR A 145 26.45 19.00 23.83
CA THR A 145 27.26 19.41 22.66
C THR A 145 28.23 20.54 22.95
N SER A 146 28.11 21.24 24.09
CA SER A 146 29.02 22.34 24.50
C SER A 146 30.41 21.89 25.01
N ARG A 147 30.75 20.59 25.02
CA ARG A 147 32.06 20.09 25.52
C ARG A 147 33.07 19.69 24.45
N TYR A 148 32.76 19.85 23.17
CA TYR A 148 33.75 19.71 22.10
C TYR A 148 34.15 21.10 21.58
N SER A 149 34.92 21.81 22.39
CA SER A 149 35.81 22.86 21.89
C SER A 149 36.81 22.17 20.97
N LEU A 150 36.79 22.53 19.68
CA LEU A 150 37.84 22.16 18.75
C LEU A 150 39.18 22.73 19.27
N PRO A 151 40.25 21.93 19.36
CA PRO A 151 41.58 22.46 19.63
C PRO A 151 42.02 23.35 18.45
N GLU A 152 42.61 24.50 18.81
CA GLU A 152 43.16 25.52 17.89
C GLU A 152 44.21 24.96 16.92
#